data_AF-A0A2M7WY03-F1
#
_entry.id   AF-A0A2M7WY03-F1
#
_cell.length_a   1.000
_cell.length_b   1.000
_cell.length_c   1.000
_cell.angle_alpha   90.00
_cell.angle_beta   90.00
_cell.angle_gamma   90.00
#
_symmetry.space_group_name_H-M   'P 1'
#
loop_
_entity.id
_entity.type
_entity.pdbx_description
1 polymer ?
#
loop_
_entity_poly.entity_id
_entity_poly.type
_entity_poly.pdbx_seq_one_letter_code
_entity_poly.pdbx_strand_id
1 'polypeptide(L)' 'MSTELFYLTLVTAFTSLLWLPYILDRIAVRGLTTAVGYADNPKPQSPWAERLMKAHANAVENLVVFAVLVLVA' A
#
# COMPACT_ATOMS: atom_id res chain seq x y z
N MET A 1 23.60 6.92 -9.56
CA MET A 1 22.75 5.80 -9.12
C MET A 1 22.74 4.77 -10.23
N SER A 2 22.90 3.49 -9.93
CA SER A 2 22.81 2.44 -10.96
C SER A 2 21.36 2.25 -11.43
N THR A 3 21.17 1.58 -12.57
CA THR A 3 19.85 1.30 -13.12
C THR A 3 19.00 0.47 -12.15
N GLU A 4 19.62 -0.49 -11.48
CA GLU A 4 18.98 -1.38 -10.51
C GLU A 4 18.48 -0.59 -9.29
N LEU A 5 19.32 0.29 -8.72
CA LEU A 5 18.95 1.15 -7.60
C LEU A 5 17.89 2.19 -7.99
N PHE A 6 17.90 2.67 -9.25
CA PHE A 6 16.85 3.55 -9.77
C PHE A 6 15.49 2.83 -9.77
N TYR A 7 15.42 1.62 -10.31
CA TYR A 7 14.17 0.86 -10.32
C TYR A 7 13.74 0.41 -8.93
N LEU A 8 14.67 0.03 -8.04
CA LEU A 8 14.34 -0.24 -6.64
C LEU A 8 13.70 0.99 -5.97
N THR A 9 14.24 2.18 -6.24
CA THR A 9 13.66 3.43 -5.73
C THR A 9 12.25 3.66 -6.27
N LEU A 10 12.03 3.49 -7.58
CA LEU A 10 10.71 3.65 -8.18
C LEU A 10 9.67 2.65 -7.65
N VAL A 11 10.04 1.37 -7.52
CA VAL A 11 9.14 0.33 -6.99
C VAL A 11 8.82 0.58 -5.52
N THR A 12 9.81 1.00 -4.73
CA THR A 12 9.61 1.38 -3.33
C THR A 12 8.68 2.57 -3.20
N ALA A 13 8.88 3.61 -4.02
CA ALA A 13 8.04 4.81 -4.04
C ALA A 13 6.61 4.48 -4.50
N PHE A 14 6.45 3.62 -5.51
CA PHE A 14 5.12 3.18 -5.94
C PHE A 14 4.41 2.41 -4.82
N THR A 15 5.09 1.44 -4.21
CA THR A 15 4.55 0.63 -3.10
C THR A 15 4.10 1.51 -1.94
N SER A 16 4.90 2.52 -1.55
CA SER A 16 4.57 3.43 -0.45
C SER A 16 3.40 4.37 -0.73
N LEU A 17 2.95 4.48 -1.99
CA LEU A 17 1.79 5.29 -2.38
C LEU A 17 0.50 4.46 -2.56
N LEU A 18 0.59 3.12 -2.62
CA LEU A 18 -0.56 2.25 -2.84
C LEU A 18 -1.64 2.33 -1.75
N TRP A 19 -1.29 2.85 -0.57
CA TRP A 19 -2.26 3.02 0.51
C TRP A 19 -3.23 4.18 0.31
N LEU A 20 -2.81 5.21 -0.43
CA LEU A 20 -3.59 6.43 -0.58
C LEU A 20 -5.00 6.16 -1.11
N PRO A 21 -5.20 5.39 -2.21
CA PRO A 21 -6.53 5.21 -2.76
C PRO A 21 -7.47 4.48 -1.81
N TYR A 22 -7.03 3.42 -1.13
CA TYR A 22 -7.91 2.70 -0.21
C TYR A 22 -8.16 3.47 1.09
N ILE A 23 -7.31 4.41 1.51
CA ILE A 23 -7.64 5.30 2.62
C ILE A 23 -8.63 6.39 2.20
N LEU A 24 -8.52 6.92 0.98
CA LEU A 24 -9.52 7.85 0.44
C LEU A 24 -10.90 7.18 0.33
N ASP A 25 -10.96 5.92 -0.10
CA ASP A 25 -12.20 5.13 -0.07
C ASP A 25 -12.73 4.97 1.36
N ARG A 26 -11.86 4.66 2.33
CA ARG A 26 -12.24 4.54 3.73
C ARG A 26 -12.90 5.82 4.25
N ILE A 27 -12.32 6.97 3.93
CA ILE A 27 -12.85 8.28 4.30
C ILE A 27 -14.20 8.52 3.62
N ALA A 28 -14.32 8.22 2.32
CA ALA A 28 -15.56 8.39 1.58
C ALA A 28 -16.72 7.50 2.10
N VAL A 29 -16.41 6.26 2.51
CA VAL A 29 -17.42 5.28 2.98
C VAL A 29 -17.79 5.48 4.45
N ARG A 30 -16.82 5.81 5.31
CA ARG A 30 -16.99 5.81 6.77
C ARG A 30 -17.05 7.21 7.39
N GLY A 31 -16.67 8.24 6.63
CA GLY A 31 -16.39 9.59 7.14
C GLY A 31 -15.01 9.68 7.79
N LEU A 32 -14.42 10.88 7.79
CA LEU A 32 -13.06 11.11 8.28
C LEU A 32 -12.84 10.67 9.73
N THR A 33 -13.76 11.04 10.64
CA THR A 33 -13.66 10.73 12.07
C THR A 33 -13.64 9.23 12.35
N THR A 34 -14.53 8.47 11.70
CA THR A 34 -14.56 7.00 11.78
C THR A 34 -13.35 6.38 11.09
N ALA A 35 -12.87 6.97 9.98
CA ALA A 35 -11.76 6.44 9.20
C ALA A 35 -10.41 6.51 9.96
N VAL A 36 -10.22 7.55 10.79
CA VAL A 36 -9.04 7.72 11.64
C VAL A 36 -9.19 7.11 13.04
N GLY A 37 -10.40 6.69 13.41
CA GLY A 37 -10.70 6.02 14.67
C GLY A 37 -10.61 4.49 14.58
N TYR A 38 -10.95 3.83 15.68
CA TYR A 38 -11.02 2.37 15.80
C TYR A 38 -12.46 1.94 16.08
N ALA A 39 -13.35 2.07 15.09
CA ALA A 39 -14.73 1.63 15.25
C ALA A 39 -14.79 0.09 15.35
N ASP A 40 -15.58 -0.43 16.30
CA ASP A 40 -15.69 -1.88 16.55
C ASP A 40 -16.29 -2.65 15.36
N ASN A 41 -17.20 -2.02 14.60
CA ASN A 41 -17.83 -2.62 13.43
C ASN A 41 -17.96 -1.59 12.28
N PRO A 42 -16.86 -1.27 11.59
CA PRO A 42 -16.86 -0.24 10.57
C PRO A 42 -17.54 -0.74 9.29
N LYS A 43 -18.24 0.15 8.57
CA LYS A 43 -18.82 -0.18 7.26
C LYS A 43 -17.75 -0.79 6.33
N PRO A 44 -18.09 -1.85 5.56
CA PRO A 44 -17.14 -2.46 4.63
C PRO A 44 -16.71 -1.44 3.58
N GLN A 45 -15.43 -1.50 3.19
CA GLN A 45 -14.90 -0.65 2.12
C GLN A 45 -15.39 -1.13 0.76
N SER A 46 -15.16 -0.34 -0.30
CA SER A 46 -15.48 -0.80 -1.65
C SER A 46 -14.67 -2.07 -1.99
N PRO A 47 -15.21 -3.04 -2.75
CA PRO A 47 -14.50 -4.28 -3.06
C PRO A 47 -13.14 -4.08 -3.74
N TRP A 48 -12.97 -3.01 -4.52
CA TRP A 48 -11.68 -2.68 -5.14
C TRP A 48 -10.65 -2.18 -4.11
N ALA A 49 -11.08 -1.46 -3.07
CA ALA A 49 -10.21 -0.93 -2.04
C ALA A 49 -9.69 -2.07 -1.16
N GLU A 50 -10.54 -3.05 -0.86
CA GLU A 50 -10.12 -4.28 -0.18
C GLU A 50 -9.13 -5.10 -1.01
N ARG A 51 -9.34 -5.21 -2.33
CA ARG A 51 -8.37 -5.87 -3.23
C ARG A 51 -7.04 -5.11 -3.27
N LEU A 52 -7.08 -3.78 -3.35
CA LEU A 52 -5.87 -2.95 -3.35
C LEU A 52 -5.10 -3.06 -2.03
N MET A 53 -5.80 -3.13 -0.90
CA MET A 53 -5.17 -3.33 0.40
C MET A 53 -4.42 -4.67 0.47
N LYS A 54 -5.01 -5.75 -0.07
CA LYS A 54 -4.32 -7.05 -0.21
C LYS A 54 -3.14 -6.99 -1.16
N ALA A 55 -3.28 -6.29 -2.30
CA ALA A 55 -2.19 -6.11 -3.26
C ALA A 55 -1.03 -5.30 -2.67
N HIS A 56 -1.32 -4.24 -1.90
CA HIS A 56 -0.31 -3.45 -1.20
C HIS A 56 0.45 -4.28 -0.16
N ALA A 57 -0.25 -5.09 0.65
CA ALA A 57 0.41 -5.99 1.61
C ALA A 57 1.35 -6.98 0.90
N ASN A 58 0.87 -7.62 -0.18
CA ASN A 58 1.68 -8.52 -0.98
C ASN A 58 2.92 -7.82 -1.60
N ALA A 59 2.75 -6.59 -2.09
CA ALA A 59 3.86 -5.80 -2.62
C ALA A 59 4.91 -5.46 -1.56
N VAL A 60 4.49 -5.09 -0.34
CA VAL A 60 5.40 -4.82 0.79
C VAL A 60 6.18 -6.08 1.19
N GLU A 61 5.52 -7.23 1.28
CA GLU A 61 6.16 -8.51 1.60
C GLU A 61 7.22 -8.89 0.56
N ASN A 62 6.92 -8.71 -0.73
CA ASN A 62 7.85 -9.03 -1.82
C ASN A 62 8.97 -8.00 -1.98
N LEU A 63 8.74 -6.73 -1.60
CA LEU A 63 9.72 -5.65 -1.71
C LEU A 63 11.01 -5.97 -0.93
N VAL A 64 10.91 -6.62 0.23
CA VAL A 64 12.08 -6.99 1.05
C VAL A 64 12.99 -7.95 0.29
N VAL A 65 12.43 -9.02 -0.28
CA VAL A 65 13.18 -10.02 -1.05
C VAL A 65 13.80 -9.39 -2.29
N PHE A 66 13.01 -8.60 -3.03
CA PHE A 66 13.48 -7.90 -4.21
C PHE A 66 14.61 -6.92 -3.91
N ALA A 67 14.48 -6.12 -2.83
CA ALA A 67 15.49 -5.16 -2.41
C ALA A 67 16.81 -5.86 -2.07
N VAL A 68 16.79 -6.96 -1.33
CA VAL A 68 18.00 -7.73 -1.01
C VAL A 68 18.68 -8.22 -2.29
N LEU A 69 17.93 -8.79 -3.24
CA LEU A 69 18.49 -9.24 -4.52
C LEU A 69 19.14 -8.11 -5.31
N VAL A 70 18.50 -6.94 -5.39
CA VAL A 70 19.04 -5.77 -6.08
C VAL A 70 20.30 -5.23 -5.41
N LEU A 71 20.42 -5.33 -4.09
CA LEU A 71 21.57 -4.80 -3.34
C LEU A 71 22.81 -5.70 -3.42
N VAL A 72 22.65 -7.00 -3.66
CA VAL A 72 23.75 -7.99 -3.64
C VAL A 72 24.15 -8.53 -5.02
N ALA A 73 23.32 -8.33 -6.04
CA ALA A 73 23.59 -8.72 -7.42
C ALA A 73 24.44 -7.67 -8.15
#